data_AF-A0A536B908-F1
#
_entry.id   AF-A0A536B908-F1
#
_cell.length_a   1.000
_cell.length_b   1.000
_cell.length_c   1.000
_cell.angle_alpha   90.00
_cell.angle_beta   90.00
_cell.angle_gamma   90.00
#
_symmetry.space_group_name_H-M   'P 1'
#
loop_
_entity.id
_entity.type
_entity.pdbx_description
1 polymer ?
#
loop_
_entity_poly.entity_id
_entity_poly.type
_entity_poly.pdbx_seq_one_letter_code
_entity_poly.pdbx_strand_id
1 'polypeptide(L)'
;MVTWEMPDGTEFRYLGIGVSDAALREFVLRFMSSEAMSWDASTWDDRQLELAFLRRFGETIKVLREKSAGRTILVFLPVMAGA
;
A
#
# COMPACT_ATOMS: atom_id res chain seq x y z
N MET A 1 -0.17 -12.30 -6.59
CA MET A 1 0.40 -11.51 -5.48
C MET A 1 1.33 -10.50 -6.11
N VAL A 2 1.01 -9.23 -5.95
CA VAL A 2 1.81 -8.12 -6.47
C VAL A 2 2.80 -7.72 -5.39
N THR A 3 4.08 -7.59 -5.74
CA THR A 3 5.14 -7.23 -4.79
C THR A 3 6.05 -6.16 -5.40
N TRP A 4 6.18 -5.02 -4.72
CA TRP A 4 7.15 -3.97 -5.08
C TRP A 4 8.01 -3.59 -3.88
N GLU A 5 9.32 -3.46 -4.08
CA GLU A 5 10.31 -3.08 -3.04
C GLU A 5 10.83 -1.65 -3.31
N MET A 6 10.81 -0.82 -2.27
CA MET A 6 11.43 0.49 -2.23
C MET A 6 12.95 0.41 -2.06
N PRO A 7 13.71 1.48 -2.36
CA PRO A 7 15.16 1.53 -2.12
C PRO A 7 15.58 1.31 -0.67
N ASP A 8 14.71 1.62 0.30
CA ASP A 8 14.94 1.39 1.74
C ASP A 8 14.65 -0.06 2.18
N GLY A 9 14.21 -0.92 1.25
CA GLY A 9 13.83 -2.30 1.51
C GLY A 9 12.39 -2.49 1.99
N THR A 10 11.57 -1.43 2.02
CA THR A 10 10.13 -1.54 2.32
C THR A 10 9.41 -2.24 1.18
N GLU A 11 8.59 -3.23 1.51
CA GLU A 11 7.83 -4.01 0.52
C GLU A 11 6.33 -3.66 0.57
N PHE A 12 5.72 -3.52 -0.60
CA PHE A 12 4.28 -3.28 -0.77
C PHE A 12 3.64 -4.49 -1.44
N ARG A 13 2.66 -5.09 -0.76
CA ARG A 13 1.94 -6.28 -1.23
C ARG A 13 0.47 -6.00 -1.40
N TYR A 14 -0.10 -6.37 -2.54
CA TYR A 14 -1.55 -6.40 -2.73
C TYR A 14 -2.06 -7.83 -2.87
N LEU A 15 -3.06 -8.19 -2.06
CA LEU A 15 -3.60 -9.55 -1.97
C LEU A 15 -4.91 -9.76 -2.75
N GLY A 16 -5.46 -8.73 -3.39
CA GLY A 16 -6.67 -8.84 -4.20
C GLY A 16 -6.43 -9.17 -5.67
N ILE A 17 -7.53 -9.13 -6.42
CA ILE A 17 -7.55 -9.23 -7.88
C ILE A 17 -7.93 -7.85 -8.45
N GLY A 18 -7.28 -7.40 -9.52
CA GLY A 18 -7.66 -6.17 -10.22
C GLY A 18 -6.70 -4.98 -10.12
N VAL A 19 -5.72 -5.01 -9.19
CA VAL A 19 -4.61 -4.04 -9.17
C VAL A 19 -3.34 -4.73 -9.62
N SER A 20 -2.72 -4.21 -10.70
CA SER A 20 -1.45 -4.71 -11.23
C SER A 20 -0.24 -4.14 -10.48
N ASP A 21 0.93 -4.77 -10.63
CA ASP A 21 2.18 -4.30 -10.04
C ASP A 21 2.54 -2.87 -10.43
N ALA A 22 2.34 -2.53 -11.71
CA ALA A 22 2.57 -1.18 -12.20
C ALA A 22 1.61 -0.16 -11.56
N ALA A 23 0.33 -0.52 -11.41
CA ALA A 23 -0.68 0.35 -10.82
C ALA A 23 -0.44 0.57 -9.31
N LEU A 24 -0.07 -0.49 -8.58
CA LEU A 24 0.28 -0.38 -7.16
C LEU A 24 1.52 0.50 -6.99
N ARG A 25 2.57 0.29 -7.80
CA ARG A 25 3.78 1.11 -7.78
C ARG A 25 3.48 2.58 -8.05
N GLU A 26 2.70 2.87 -9.08
CA GLU A 26 2.32 4.24 -9.41
C GLU A 26 1.54 4.89 -8.27
N PHE A 27 0.60 4.17 -7.66
CA PHE A 27 -0.14 4.63 -6.50
C PHE A 27 0.78 5.00 -5.34
N VAL A 28 1.72 4.12 -4.97
CA VAL A 28 2.67 4.36 -3.87
C VAL A 28 3.58 5.56 -4.16
N LEU A 29 4.09 5.69 -5.38
CA LEU A 29 4.90 6.85 -5.79
C LEU A 29 4.13 8.16 -5.73
N ARG A 30 2.85 8.16 -6.13
CA ARG A 30 1.97 9.32 -6.03
C ARG A 30 1.62 9.64 -4.58
N PHE A 31 1.40 8.64 -3.74
CA PHE A 31 1.14 8.83 -2.32
C PHE A 31 2.35 9.47 -1.62
N MET A 32 3.56 9.01 -1.91
CA MET A 32 4.81 9.66 -1.44
C MET A 32 4.97 11.10 -1.90
N SER A 33 4.66 11.36 -3.17
CA SER A 33 4.81 12.70 -3.75
C SER A 33 3.72 13.66 -3.26
N SER A 34 2.61 13.11 -2.76
CA SER A 34 1.50 13.83 -2.16
C SER A 34 1.74 13.99 -0.66
N GLU A 35 1.18 15.05 -0.07
CA GLU A 35 1.12 15.24 1.39
C GLU A 35 2.44 15.48 2.14
N ALA A 36 3.54 15.85 1.47
CA ALA A 36 4.85 16.06 2.11
C ALA A 36 5.29 14.87 2.98
N MET A 37 4.80 13.67 2.64
CA MET A 37 5.09 12.43 3.33
C MET A 37 6.57 12.10 3.17
N SER A 38 7.19 11.67 4.27
CA SER A 38 8.57 11.21 4.20
C SER A 38 8.65 9.90 3.41
N TRP A 39 9.83 9.61 2.87
CA TRP A 39 10.11 8.33 2.21
C TRP A 39 10.04 7.13 3.17
N ASP A 40 9.96 7.38 4.48
CA ASP A 40 9.83 6.35 5.50
C ASP A 40 8.36 5.92 5.65
N ALA A 41 8.00 4.83 4.96
CA ALA A 41 6.67 4.23 5.00
C ALA A 41 6.25 3.80 6.41
N SER A 42 7.18 3.62 7.35
CA SER A 42 6.86 3.31 8.75
C SER A 42 6.15 4.47 9.46
N THR A 43 6.26 5.70 8.94
CA THR A 43 5.62 6.89 9.51
C THR A 43 4.24 7.20 8.92
N TRP A 44 3.83 6.50 7.86
CA TRP A 44 2.59 6.82 7.16
C TRP A 44 1.37 6.49 8.02
N ASP A 45 0.29 7.21 7.81
CA ASP A 45 -1.00 6.89 8.44
C ASP A 45 -1.74 5.85 7.58
N ASP A 46 -2.01 4.68 8.17
CA ASP A 46 -2.67 3.57 7.48
C ASP A 46 -4.06 3.95 6.97
N ARG A 47 -4.81 4.77 7.72
CA ARG A 47 -6.16 5.20 7.34
C ARG A 47 -6.13 6.18 6.17
N GLN A 48 -5.16 7.08 6.13
CA GLN A 48 -4.96 7.95 4.97
C GLN A 48 -4.59 7.12 3.72
N LEU A 49 -3.74 6.11 3.89
CA LEU A 49 -3.34 5.20 2.81
C LEU A 49 -4.54 4.39 2.28
N GLU A 50 -5.37 3.84 3.18
CA GLU A 50 -6.62 3.15 2.83
C GLU A 50 -7.59 4.06 2.07
N LEU A 51 -7.80 5.30 2.54
CA LEU A 51 -8.67 6.27 1.88
C LEU A 51 -8.13 6.69 0.51
N ALA A 52 -6.83 6.89 0.38
CA ALA A 52 -6.19 7.21 -0.89
C ALA A 52 -6.35 6.05 -1.88
N PHE A 53 -6.20 4.81 -1.41
CA PHE A 53 -6.39 3.62 -2.23
C PHE A 53 -7.83 3.52 -2.72
N LEU A 54 -8.81 3.70 -1.83
CA LEU A 54 -10.23 3.72 -2.17
C LEU A 54 -10.54 4.80 -3.22
N ARG A 55 -10.02 6.02 -3.07
CA ARG A 55 -10.22 7.09 -4.06
C ARG A 55 -9.63 6.75 -5.42
N ARG A 56 -8.51 6.02 -5.46
CA ARG A 56 -7.78 5.72 -6.70
C ARG A 56 -8.33 4.51 -7.46
N PHE A 57 -8.73 3.47 -6.73
CA PHE A 57 -9.11 2.17 -7.29
C PHE A 57 -10.58 1.82 -7.08
N GLY A 58 -11.33 2.60 -6.29
CA GLY A 58 -12.72 2.30 -5.96
C GLY A 58 -12.89 1.10 -5.03
N GLU A 59 -11.80 0.64 -4.41
CA GLU A 59 -11.79 -0.56 -3.59
C GLU A 59 -11.43 -0.24 -2.14
N THR A 60 -12.22 -0.79 -1.22
CA THR A 60 -11.93 -0.69 0.21
C THR A 60 -10.92 -1.76 0.59
N ILE A 61 -9.83 -1.34 1.21
CA ILE A 61 -8.78 -2.21 1.71
C ILE A 61 -8.55 -1.99 3.21
N LYS A 62 -7.86 -2.93 3.83
CA LYS A 62 -7.20 -2.77 5.11
C LYS A 62 -5.70 -2.85 4.91
N VAL A 63 -4.95 -1.94 5.52
CA VAL A 63 -3.48 -1.98 5.53
C VAL A 63 -3.02 -2.74 6.77
N LEU A 64 -2.18 -3.75 6.56
CA LEU A 64 -1.51 -4.50 7.62
C LEU A 64 -0.02 -4.28 7.52
N ARG A 65 0.64 -4.05 8.66
CA ARG A 65 2.09 -3.87 8.74
C ARG A 65 2.73 -5.11 9.32
N GLU A 66 3.58 -5.74 8.54
CA GLU A 66 4.39 -6.86 8.98
C GLU A 66 5.85 -6.41 9.11
N LYS A 67 6.53 -6.91 10.13
CA LYS A 67 7.98 -6.80 10.25
C LYS A 67 8.58 -8.17 9.97
N SER A 68 9.35 -8.30 8.91
CA SER A 68 10.00 -9.56 8.54
C SER A 68 11.47 -9.32 8.23
N ALA A 69 12.36 -10.05 8.90
CA ALA A 69 13.82 -9.97 8.69
C ALA A 69 14.40 -8.53 8.69
N GLY A 70 13.85 -7.64 9.53
CA GLY A 70 14.28 -6.23 9.60
C GLY A 70 13.69 -5.31 8.54
N ARG A 71 12.80 -5.81 7.67
CA ARG A 71 12.08 -5.03 6.65
C ARG A 71 10.64 -4.76 7.07
N THR A 72 10.11 -3.63 6.62
CA THR A 72 8.70 -3.27 6.77
C THR A 72 7.95 -3.76 5.53
N ILE A 73 6.84 -4.47 5.73
CA ILE A 73 5.97 -4.92 4.66
C ILE A 73 4.58 -4.32 4.90
N LEU A 74 4.08 -3.55 3.94
CA LEU A 74 2.70 -3.06 3.94
C LEU A 74 1.85 -3.96 3.05
N VAL A 75 0.88 -4.63 3.66
CA VAL A 75 -0.04 -5.55 2.99
C VAL A 75 -1.39 -4.88 2.82
N PHE A 76 -1.81 -4.72 1.57
CA PHE A 76 -3.05 -4.14 1.12
C PHE A 76 -4.03 -5.29 0.90
N LEU A 77 -4.93 -5.48 1.86
CA LEU A 77 -5.90 -6.56 1.87
C LEU A 77 -7.29 -6.00 1.50
N PRO A 78 -7.88 -6.37 0.35
CA PRO A 78 -9.26 -6.01 0.04
C PRO A 78 -10.20 -6.47 1.15
N VAL A 79 -11.06 -5.56 1.58
CA VAL A 79 -12.18 -5.91 2.45
C VAL A 79 -13.31 -6.32 1.52
N MET A 80 -13.62 -7.61 1.44
CA MET A 80 -14.82 -8.03 0.74
C MET A 80 -16.02 -7.34 1.40
N ALA A 81 -16.69 -6.47 0.65
CA ALA A 81 -18.04 -6.06 1.02
C ALA A 81 -18.87 -7.35 1.07
N GLY A 82 -19.32 -7.72 2.27
CA GLY A 82 -20.10 -8.94 2.48
C GLY A 82 -21.25 -9.02 1.48
N ALA A 83 -21.40 -10.19 0.90
CA ALA A 83 -22.53 -10.60 0.07
C ALA A 83 -23.87 -10.43 0.79
#